data_AF-A0A9E8EK27-F1
#
_entry.id   AF-A0A9E8EK27-F1
#
_cell.length_a   1.000
_cell.length_b   1.000
_cell.length_c   1.000
_cell.angle_alpha   90.00
_cell.angle_beta   90.00
_cell.angle_gamma   90.00
#
_symmetry.space_group_name_H-M   'P 1'
#
loop_
_entity.id
_entity.type
_entity.pdbx_description
1 polymer ?
#
loop_
_entity_poly.entity_id
_entity_poly.type
_entity_poly.pdbx_seq_one_letter_code
_entity_poly.pdbx_strand_id
1 'polypeptide(L)'
;MPERQSDNHHCGPQNTLLKKCHCGHYHLHYKYVMLTIPQQTLFHIMRECYEWEEMRSANPEILQDKTLKLMVGVVQLSISGKDFDEFNAVIQEGASEALKILELVEKPSR
;
A
#
# COMPACT_ATOMS: atom_id res chain seq x y z
N MET A 1 -6.61 35.05 46.33
CA MET A 1 -6.63 34.71 44.90
C MET A 1 -5.68 33.54 44.70
N PRO A 2 -6.20 32.30 44.69
CA PRO A 2 -5.40 31.08 44.59
C PRO A 2 -5.34 30.50 43.16
N GLU A 3 -4.42 29.55 42.99
CA GLU A 3 -4.39 28.45 42.00
C GLU A 3 -4.04 28.78 40.54
N ARG A 4 -2.73 28.62 40.24
CA ARG A 4 -2.21 28.33 38.90
C ARG A 4 -2.66 26.92 38.51
N GLN A 5 -3.67 26.85 37.65
CA GLN A 5 -4.11 25.60 37.04
C GLN A 5 -3.02 25.00 36.15
N SER A 6 -2.88 23.70 36.36
CA SER A 6 -1.92 22.76 35.81
C SER A 6 -2.04 22.57 34.29
N ASP A 7 -0.87 22.36 33.68
CA ASP A 7 -0.59 21.47 32.55
C ASP A 7 -1.69 21.25 31.51
N ASN A 8 -1.69 22.11 30.49
CA ASN A 8 -2.16 21.73 29.15
C ASN A 8 -0.96 21.47 28.23
N HIS A 9 -0.23 20.37 28.51
CA HIS A 9 0.50 19.71 27.43
C HIS A 9 -0.54 19.02 26.54
N HIS A 10 -0.92 19.69 25.46
CA HIS A 10 -1.53 19.02 24.30
C HIS A 10 -0.50 18.05 23.71
N CYS A 11 -0.39 16.87 24.33
CA CYS A 11 0.29 15.72 23.76
C CYS A 11 -0.64 15.15 22.69
N GLY A 12 -0.57 15.69 21.48
CA GLY A 12 -1.15 15.02 20.32
C GLY A 12 -0.59 13.58 20.23
N PRO A 13 -1.37 12.62 19.72
CA PRO A 13 -0.91 11.23 19.62
C PRO A 13 0.41 11.19 18.85
N GLN A 14 1.48 10.71 19.48
CA GLN A 14 2.79 10.59 18.84
C GLN A 14 2.68 9.57 17.70
N ASN A 15 2.62 10.07 16.47
CA ASN A 15 2.40 9.30 15.23
C ASN A 15 3.66 8.55 14.75
N THR A 16 4.74 8.57 15.53
CA THR A 16 5.99 7.91 15.20
C THR A 16 6.73 7.54 16.47
N LEU A 17 7.18 6.30 16.57
CA LEU A 17 7.88 5.80 17.76
C LEU A 17 9.10 4.99 17.33
N LEU A 18 10.30 5.43 17.69
CA LEU A 18 11.53 4.69 17.50
C LEU A 18 12.06 4.23 18.86
N LYS A 19 12.09 2.92 19.12
CA LYS A 19 12.58 2.36 20.40
C LYS A 19 13.73 1.38 20.18
N LYS A 20 14.80 1.53 20.97
CA LYS A 20 15.88 0.55 21.04
C LYS A 20 15.36 -0.68 21.79
N CYS A 21 15.34 -1.81 21.12
CA CYS A 21 14.93 -3.08 21.70
C CYS A 21 16.13 -3.76 22.37
N HIS A 22 15.85 -4.52 23.42
CA HIS A 22 16.84 -5.33 24.13
C HIS A 22 17.48 -6.42 23.24
N CYS A 23 16.90 -6.69 22.06
CA CYS A 23 17.46 -7.58 21.03
C CYS A 23 18.56 -6.92 20.17
N GLY A 24 18.98 -5.69 20.48
CA GLY A 24 20.04 -4.98 19.77
C GLY A 24 19.59 -4.20 18.52
N HIS A 25 18.30 -4.21 18.19
CA HIS A 25 17.73 -3.52 17.03
C HIS A 25 16.84 -2.34 17.42
N TYR A 26 16.61 -1.39 16.51
CA TYR A 26 15.67 -0.29 16.70
C TYR A 26 14.34 -0.59 16.01
N HIS A 27 13.23 -0.45 16.73
CA HIS A 27 11.88 -0.65 16.20
C HIS A 27 11.29 0.71 15.86
N LEU A 28 11.04 0.96 14.57
CA LEU A 28 10.40 2.17 14.05
C LEU A 28 8.91 1.90 13.80
N HIS A 29 8.05 2.65 14.47
CA HIS A 29 6.63 2.75 14.17
C HIS A 29 6.45 4.06 13.39
N TYR A 30 6.00 3.99 12.13
CA TYR A 30 5.80 5.17 11.26
C TYR A 30 4.48 5.07 10.50
N LYS A 31 3.71 6.17 10.45
CA LYS A 31 2.31 6.19 10.01
C LYS A 31 2.10 6.25 8.47
N TYR A 32 3.18 6.33 7.67
CA TYR A 32 3.14 6.40 6.19
C TYR A 32 4.33 5.65 5.58
N VAL A 33 4.20 4.33 5.37
CA VAL A 33 5.28 3.54 4.75
C VAL A 33 5.31 3.81 3.24
N MET A 34 6.39 4.41 2.75
CA MET A 34 6.69 4.52 1.33
C MET A 34 7.55 3.32 0.91
N LEU A 35 7.08 2.54 -0.06
CA LEU A 35 7.82 1.39 -0.59
C LEU A 35 8.47 1.74 -1.92
N THR A 36 9.78 1.56 -2.00
CA THR A 36 10.51 1.57 -3.27
C THR A 36 10.67 0.13 -3.73
N ILE A 37 10.12 -0.20 -4.90
CA ILE A 37 10.11 -1.55 -5.45
C ILE A 37 10.75 -1.60 -6.84
N PRO A 38 11.43 -2.69 -7.21
CA PRO A 38 11.86 -2.93 -8.58
C PRO A 38 10.68 -3.04 -9.55
N GLN A 39 10.90 -2.73 -10.83
CA GLN A 39 9.90 -2.87 -11.90
C GLN A 39 9.32 -4.29 -11.99
N GLN A 40 10.15 -5.32 -11.78
CA GLN A 40 9.68 -6.71 -11.75
C GLN A 40 8.66 -6.96 -10.63
N THR A 41 8.84 -6.32 -9.47
CA THR A 41 7.91 -6.41 -8.35
C THR A 41 6.62 -5.67 -8.65
N LEU A 42 6.68 -4.52 -9.34
CA LEU A 42 5.49 -3.84 -9.84
C LEU A 42 4.66 -4.75 -10.76
N PHE A 43 5.29 -5.44 -11.70
CA PHE A 43 4.59 -6.38 -12.59
C PHE A 43 4.05 -7.62 -11.87
N HIS A 44 4.73 -8.07 -10.82
CA HIS A 44 4.19 -9.12 -9.96
C HIS A 44 2.92 -8.65 -9.25
N ILE A 45 2.95 -7.45 -8.64
CA ILE A 45 1.77 -6.86 -7.98
C ILE A 45 0.61 -6.68 -8.97
N MET A 46 0.88 -6.21 -10.19
CA MET A 46 -0.13 -6.07 -11.26
C MET A 46 -0.84 -7.40 -11.56
N ARG A 47 -0.08 -8.50 -11.66
CA ARG A 47 -0.64 -9.84 -11.88
C ARG A 47 -1.50 -10.31 -10.71
N GLU A 48 -1.04 -10.12 -9.48
CA GLU A 48 -1.83 -10.47 -8.29
C GLU A 48 -3.14 -9.67 -8.24
N CYS A 49 -3.13 -8.40 -8.65
CA CYS A 49 -4.35 -7.59 -8.76
C CYS A 49 -5.30 -8.14 -9.84
N TYR A 50 -4.77 -8.59 -10.97
CA TYR A 50 -5.57 -9.20 -12.03
C TYR A 50 -6.22 -10.51 -11.58
N GLU A 51 -5.45 -11.41 -10.95
CA GLU A 51 -5.97 -12.68 -10.42
C GLU A 51 -7.02 -12.44 -9.33
N TRP A 52 -6.79 -11.46 -8.46
CA TRP A 52 -7.77 -11.06 -7.46
C TRP A 52 -9.06 -10.52 -8.08
N GLU A 53 -8.94 -9.67 -9.10
CA GLU A 53 -10.10 -9.11 -9.80
C GLU A 53 -10.93 -10.18 -10.50
N GLU A 54 -10.27 -11.16 -11.12
CA GLU A 54 -10.94 -12.30 -11.75
C GLU A 54 -11.70 -13.14 -10.71
N MET A 55 -11.06 -13.47 -9.58
CA MET A 55 -11.71 -14.20 -8.50
C MET A 55 -12.90 -13.41 -7.93
N ARG A 56 -12.71 -12.12 -7.67
CA ARG A 56 -13.73 -11.21 -7.10
C ARG A 56 -14.92 -11.06 -8.04
N SER A 57 -14.68 -10.92 -9.33
CA SER A 57 -15.72 -10.84 -10.36
C SER A 57 -16.51 -12.13 -10.49
N ALA A 58 -15.86 -13.29 -10.32
CA ALA A 58 -16.52 -14.58 -10.35
C ALA A 58 -17.39 -14.86 -9.10
N ASN A 59 -17.07 -14.25 -7.95
CA ASN A 59 -17.75 -14.49 -6.67
C ASN A 59 -17.97 -13.19 -5.88
N PRO A 60 -18.72 -12.21 -6.41
CA PRO A 60 -18.81 -10.88 -5.82
C PRO A 60 -19.40 -10.90 -4.40
N GLU A 61 -20.43 -11.71 -4.17
CA GLU A 61 -21.10 -11.82 -2.86
C GLU A 61 -20.17 -12.31 -1.74
N ILE A 62 -19.09 -13.01 -2.08
CA ILE A 62 -18.14 -13.60 -1.12
C ILE A 62 -16.90 -12.74 -0.97
N LEU A 63 -16.47 -12.05 -2.04
CA LEU A 63 -15.12 -11.48 -2.14
C LEU A 63 -15.10 -9.95 -2.16
N GLN A 64 -16.24 -9.27 -2.34
CA GLN A 64 -16.29 -7.81 -2.44
C GLN A 64 -15.68 -7.09 -1.23
N ASP A 65 -15.90 -7.61 -0.01
CA ASP A 65 -15.37 -7.04 1.22
C ASP A 65 -14.05 -7.67 1.69
N LYS A 66 -13.51 -8.65 0.94
CA LYS A 66 -12.27 -9.32 1.35
C LYS A 66 -11.04 -8.48 1.05
N THR A 67 -10.05 -8.64 1.92
CA THR A 67 -8.76 -7.96 1.83
C THR A 67 -7.84 -8.73 0.89
N LEU A 68 -7.27 -8.04 -0.10
CA LEU A 68 -6.13 -8.54 -0.87
C LEU A 68 -4.86 -8.42 -0.01
N LYS A 69 -4.09 -9.50 0.09
CA LYS A 69 -2.80 -9.51 0.80
C LYS A 69 -1.67 -9.72 -0.20
N LEU A 70 -0.72 -8.80 -0.22
CA LEU A 70 0.43 -8.85 -1.12
C LEU A 70 1.72 -8.93 -0.30
N MET A 71 2.64 -9.79 -0.70
CA MET A 71 3.98 -9.86 -0.13
C MET A 71 4.96 -9.07 -0.99
N VAL A 72 5.60 -8.06 -0.41
CA VAL A 72 6.63 -7.23 -1.05
C VAL A 72 7.92 -7.40 -0.26
N GLY A 73 8.77 -8.34 -0.70
CA GLY A 73 9.97 -8.74 0.03
C GLY A 73 9.61 -9.31 1.41
N VAL A 74 9.93 -8.57 2.48
CA VAL A 74 9.63 -8.96 3.87
C VAL A 74 8.40 -8.26 4.46
N VAL A 75 7.73 -7.40 3.69
CA VAL A 75 6.56 -6.64 4.14
C VAL A 75 5.30 -7.22 3.51
N GLN A 76 4.24 -7.37 4.31
CA GLN A 76 2.91 -7.68 3.80
C GLN A 76 2.10 -6.39 3.67
N LEU A 77 1.58 -6.11 2.48
CA LEU A 77 0.54 -5.10 2.25
C LEU A 77 -0.83 -5.76 2.36
N SER A 78 -1.80 -5.06 2.93
CA SER A 78 -3.17 -5.53 3.07
C SER A 78 -4.12 -4.43 2.60
N ILE A 79 -4.75 -4.66 1.46
CA ILE A 79 -5.60 -3.71 0.74
C ILE A 79 -7.04 -4.13 0.97
N SER A 80 -7.85 -3.26 1.56
CA SER A 80 -9.26 -3.57 1.80
C SER A 80 -10.02 -3.66 0.47
N GLY A 81 -11.11 -4.43 0.41
CA GLY A 81 -11.92 -4.53 -0.81
C GLY A 81 -12.47 -3.17 -1.28
N LYS A 82 -12.69 -2.24 -0.34
CA LYS A 82 -13.16 -0.86 -0.62
C LYS A 82 -12.08 0.01 -1.28
N ASP A 83 -10.82 -0.21 -0.91
CA ASP A 83 -9.68 0.55 -1.45
C ASP A 83 -9.07 -0.15 -2.67
N PHE A 84 -9.51 -1.38 -2.98
CA PHE A 84 -8.89 -2.20 -4.02
C PHE A 84 -9.01 -1.57 -5.41
N ASP A 85 -10.16 -0.99 -5.76
CA ASP A 85 -10.36 -0.42 -7.11
C ASP A 85 -9.39 0.75 -7.36
N GLU A 86 -9.25 1.63 -6.37
CA GLU A 86 -8.29 2.74 -6.40
C GLU A 86 -6.86 2.21 -6.46
N PHE A 87 -6.51 1.26 -5.59
CA PHE A 87 -5.19 0.64 -5.55
C PHE A 87 -4.83 -0.02 -6.90
N ASN A 88 -5.73 -0.83 -7.44
CA ASN A 88 -5.52 -1.53 -8.72
C ASN A 88 -5.35 -0.53 -9.85
N ALA A 89 -6.18 0.52 -9.93
CA ALA A 89 -6.05 1.55 -10.96
C ALA A 89 -4.65 2.18 -10.98
N VAL A 90 -4.11 2.55 -9.81
CA VAL A 90 -2.76 3.13 -9.68
C VAL A 90 -1.67 2.11 -10.08
N ILE A 91 -1.82 0.84 -9.72
CA ILE A 91 -0.88 -0.21 -10.14
C ILE A 91 -0.89 -0.39 -11.67
N GLN A 92 -2.07 -0.41 -12.29
CA GLN A 92 -2.20 -0.56 -13.75
C GLN A 92 -1.62 0.64 -14.50
N GLU A 93 -1.84 1.87 -13.99
CA GLU A 93 -1.25 3.09 -14.53
C GLU A 93 0.29 3.00 -14.48
N GLY A 94 0.86 2.75 -13.32
CA GLY A 94 2.31 2.63 -13.17
C GLY A 94 2.92 1.50 -14.00
N ALA A 95 2.23 0.36 -14.14
CA ALA A 95 2.68 -0.74 -14.98
C ALA A 95 2.62 -0.38 -16.49
N SER A 96 1.58 0.34 -16.90
CA SER A 96 1.41 0.80 -18.30
C SER A 96 2.52 1.79 -18.69
N GLU A 97 2.88 2.70 -17.80
CA GLU A 97 4.03 3.61 -17.97
C GLU A 97 5.34 2.83 -18.07
N ALA A 98 5.58 1.90 -17.15
CA ALA A 98 6.81 1.09 -17.13
C ALA A 98 6.97 0.21 -18.38
N LEU A 99 5.86 -0.23 -18.99
CA LEU A 99 5.83 -0.97 -20.24
C LEU A 99 5.85 -0.08 -21.49
N LYS A 100 5.81 1.25 -21.34
CA LYS A 100 5.72 2.22 -22.46
C LYS A 100 4.54 1.91 -23.39
N ILE A 101 3.41 1.42 -22.86
CA ILE A 101 2.28 0.96 -23.67
C ILE A 101 1.77 2.07 -24.58
N LEU A 102 1.71 3.31 -24.10
CA LEU A 102 1.27 4.46 -24.90
C LEU A 102 2.17 4.68 -26.14
N GLU A 103 3.49 4.51 -25.99
CA GLU A 103 4.43 4.63 -27.12
C GLU A 103 4.24 3.50 -28.16
N LEU A 104 3.79 2.33 -27.71
CA LEU A 104 3.49 1.17 -28.57
C LEU A 104 2.14 1.33 -29.29
N VAL A 105 1.15 1.96 -28.66
CA VAL A 105 -0.17 2.25 -29.25
C VAL A 105 -0.08 3.36 -30.31
N GLU A 106 0.77 4.37 -30.10
CA GLU A 106 0.98 5.46 -31.07
C GLU A 106 1.82 5.04 -32.29
N LYS A 107 2.54 3.92 -32.21
CA LYS A 107 3.30 3.32 -33.31
C LYS A 107 2.86 1.88 -33.56
N PRO A 108 1.65 1.66 -34.13
CA PRO A 108 1.33 0.34 -34.65
C PRO A 108 2.36 0.04 -35.74
N SER A 109 3.18 -0.98 -35.48
CA SER A 109 4.20 -1.43 -36.40
C SER A 109 3.54 -1.71 -37.76
N ARG A 110 4.03 -1.06 -38.81
CA ARG A 110 3.65 -1.34 -40.20
C ARG A 110 4.13 -2.73 -40.62
#